data_AF-A0A7J2MF08-F1
#
_entry.id   AF-A0A7J2MF08-F1
#
_cell.length_a   1.000
_cell.length_b   1.000
_cell.length_c   1.000
_cell.angle_alpha   90.00
_cell.angle_beta   90.00
_cell.angle_gamma   90.00
#
_symmetry.space_group_name_H-M   'P 1'
#
loop_
_entity.id
_entity.type
_entity.pdbx_description
1 polymer ?
#
loop_
_entity_poly.entity_id
_entity_poly.type
_entity_poly.pdbx_seq_one_letter_code
_entity_poly.pdbx_strand_id
1 'polypeptide(L)' 'MNEEYGEIRIPTRLIEEIEERIKQTEFESVEEYVTFVLEEVIKDVDEEEPEEVFSEEDEAKVKERLRALGYLD' A
#
# COMPACT_ATOMS: atom_id res chain seq x y z
N MET A 1 -1.52 -16.76 3.86
CA MET A 1 -1.90 -16.56 2.45
C MET A 1 -0.62 -16.70 1.67
N ASN A 2 -0.60 -17.45 0.56
CA ASN A 2 0.60 -17.50 -0.29
C ASN A 2 0.58 -16.23 -1.14
N GLU A 3 1.61 -15.40 -1.03
CA GLU A 3 1.81 -14.31 -1.98
C GLU A 3 2.20 -14.90 -3.34
N GLU A 4 1.58 -14.38 -4.40
CA GLU A 4 1.90 -14.71 -5.79
C GLU A 4 2.89 -13.67 -6.32
N TYR A 5 4.05 -14.12 -6.80
CA TYR A 5 5.13 -13.26 -7.27
C TYR A 5 5.13 -13.19 -8.80
N GLY A 6 5.45 -12.02 -9.34
CA GLY A 6 5.62 -11.77 -10.78
C GLY A 6 7.04 -11.33 -11.13
N GLU A 7 7.49 -11.64 -12.35
CA GLU A 7 8.78 -11.18 -12.86
C GLU A 7 8.64 -9.89 -13.68
N ILE A 8 9.40 -8.86 -13.32
CA ILE A 8 9.49 -7.60 -14.08
C ILE A 8 10.91 -7.38 -14.60
N ARG A 9 11.03 -6.73 -15.75
CA ARG A 9 12.33 -6.39 -16.34
C ARG A 9 12.68 -4.94 -16.05
N ILE A 10 13.72 -4.74 -15.26
CA ILE A 10 14.24 -3.43 -14.87
C ILE A 10 15.64 -3.28 -15.46
N PRO A 11 16.02 -2.09 -15.97
CA PRO A 11 17.39 -1.83 -16.42
C PRO A 11 18.42 -2.13 -15.33
N THR A 12 19.52 -2.79 -15.70
CA THR A 12 20.60 -3.16 -14.76
C THR A 12 21.14 -1.96 -13.99
N ARG A 13 21.22 -0.79 -14.64
CA ARG A 13 21.61 0.46 -13.99
C ARG A 13 20.76 0.78 -12.75
N LEU A 14 19.45 0.60 -12.83
CA LEU A 14 18.56 0.87 -11.70
C LEU A 14 18.76 -0.16 -10.58
N ILE A 15 19.03 -1.42 -10.93
CA ILE A 15 19.35 -2.46 -9.95
C ILE A 15 20.62 -2.08 -9.18
N GLU A 16 21.68 -1.64 -9.87
CA GLU A 16 22.92 -1.20 -9.23
C GLU A 16 22.69 -0.01 -8.29
N GLU A 17 21.93 1.01 -8.72
CA GLU A 17 21.58 2.16 -7.88
C GLU A 17 20.77 1.74 -6.64
N ILE A 18 19.87 0.76 -6.78
CA ILE A 18 19.08 0.21 -5.67
C ILE A 18 19.98 -0.58 -4.71
N GLU A 19 20.89 -1.43 -5.21
CA GLU A 19 21.83 -2.18 -4.38
C GLU A 19 22.76 -1.27 -3.57
N GLU A 20 23.21 -0.16 -4.14
CA GLU A 20 24.00 0.83 -3.39
C GLU A 20 23.18 1.50 -2.28
N ARG A 21 21.91 1.79 -2.56
CA ARG A 21 20.99 2.44 -1.62
C ARG A 21 20.62 1.50 -0.47
N ILE A 22 20.41 0.21 -0.75
CA ILE A 22 20.04 -0.80 0.25
C ILE A 22 21.09 -0.96 1.33
N LYS A 23 22.39 -0.84 0.99
CA LYS A 23 23.50 -0.93 1.97
C LYS A 23 23.42 0.08 3.10
N GLN A 24 22.63 1.15 2.93
CA GLN A 24 22.45 2.21 3.92
C GLN A 24 21.09 2.14 4.62
N THR A 25 20.30 1.10 4.36
CA THR A 25 18.94 0.92 4.87
C THR A 25 18.80 -0.40 5.63
N GLU A 26 17.64 -0.63 6.23
CA GLU A 26 17.32 -1.87 6.93
C GLU A 26 16.83 -2.99 5.99
N PHE A 27 16.68 -2.72 4.69
CA PHE A 27 16.22 -3.70 3.72
C PHE A 27 17.26 -4.79 3.48
N GLU A 28 16.82 -6.05 3.42
CA GLU A 28 17.72 -7.20 3.23
C GLU A 28 17.87 -7.61 1.75
N SER A 29 16.97 -7.14 0.89
CA SER A 29 16.98 -7.50 -0.54
C SER A 29 16.45 -6.38 -1.46
N VAL A 30 16.83 -6.47 -2.74
CA VAL A 30 16.31 -5.60 -3.81
C VAL A 30 14.80 -5.76 -3.98
N GLU A 31 14.30 -6.99 -3.84
CA GLU A 31 12.87 -7.28 -3.92
C GLU A 31 12.10 -6.55 -2.82
N GLU A 32 12.54 -6.64 -1.57
CA GLU A 32 11.88 -5.98 -0.43
C GLU A 32 11.86 -4.46 -0.58
N TYR A 33 12.98 -3.86 -1.01
CA TYR A 33 13.06 -2.43 -1.27
C TYR A 33 12.12 -1.99 -2.39
N VAL A 34 12.09 -2.73 -3.50
CA VAL A 34 11.24 -2.40 -4.65
C VAL A 34 9.77 -2.56 -4.29
N THR A 35 9.39 -3.63 -3.57
CA THR A 35 8.03 -3.84 -3.08
C THR A 35 7.58 -2.68 -2.21
N PHE A 36 8.38 -2.31 -1.19
CA PHE A 36 8.05 -1.19 -0.30
C PHE A 36 7.86 0.12 -1.06
N VAL A 37 8.78 0.47 -1.96
CA VAL A 37 8.68 1.71 -2.75
C VAL A 37 7.44 1.69 -3.65
N LEU A 38 7.12 0.56 -4.28
CA LEU A 38 5.92 0.45 -5.11
C LEU A 38 4.64 0.57 -4.28
N GLU A 39 4.58 -0.06 -3.10
CA GLU A 39 3.44 0.05 -2.20
C GLU A 39 3.23 1.50 -1.73
N GLU A 40 4.28 2.19 -1.29
CA GLU A 40 4.15 3.60 -0.87
C GLU A 40 3.72 4.50 -2.02
N VAL A 41 4.28 4.32 -3.23
CA VAL A 41 3.87 5.09 -4.41
C VAL A 41 2.42 4.81 -4.79
N ILE A 42 1.95 3.56 -4.68
CA ILE A 42 0.56 3.22 -4.94
C ILE A 42 -0.34 3.89 -3.89
N LYS A 43 0.01 3.83 -2.60
CA LYS A 43 -0.75 4.52 -1.54
C LYS A 43 -0.83 6.02 -1.77
N ASP A 44 0.30 6.67 -2.08
CA ASP A 44 0.34 8.11 -2.38
C ASP A 44 -0.57 8.45 -3.58
N VAL A 45 -0.59 7.60 -4.61
CA VAL A 45 -1.46 7.78 -5.79
C VAL A 45 -2.93 7.53 -5.47
N ASP A 46 -3.25 6.51 -4.66
CA ASP A 46 -4.61 6.22 -4.19
C ASP A 46 -5.12 7.27 -3.18
N GLU A 47 -4.23 8.01 -2.51
CA GLU A 47 -4.57 9.18 -1.67
C GLU A 47 -4.75 10.47 -2.50
N GLU A 48 -4.12 10.57 -3.68
CA GLU A 48 -4.30 11.69 -4.63
C GLU A 48 -5.45 11.49 -5.63
N GLU A 49 -5.77 10.26 -6.02
CA GLU A 49 -7.11 9.92 -6.48
C GLU A 49 -8.04 10.03 -5.27
N PRO A 50 -9.24 10.62 -5.38
CA PRO A 50 -10.18 10.56 -4.27
C PRO A 50 -10.40 9.08 -3.99
N GLU A 51 -9.80 8.61 -2.90
CA GLU A 51 -10.17 7.42 -2.20
C GLU A 51 -11.67 7.20 -2.45
N GLU A 52 -12.05 6.02 -2.92
CA GLU A 52 -13.40 5.51 -2.67
C GLU A 52 -13.56 5.26 -1.15
N VAL A 53 -13.19 6.24 -0.31
CA VAL A 53 -13.41 6.28 1.13
C VAL A 53 -14.90 6.45 1.34
N PHE A 54 -15.51 5.32 1.65
CA PHE A 54 -16.88 5.21 2.10
C PHE A 54 -17.86 5.83 1.11
N SER A 55 -18.27 5.02 0.12
CA SER A 55 -19.58 5.24 -0.48
C SER A 55 -20.61 5.48 0.65
N GLU A 56 -21.57 6.39 0.47
CA GLU A 56 -22.58 6.73 1.50
C GLU A 56 -23.21 5.49 2.16
N GLU A 57 -23.22 4.37 1.43
CA GLU A 57 -23.65 3.05 1.87
C GLU A 57 -22.84 2.45 3.03
N ASP A 58 -21.51 2.62 3.04
CA ASP A 58 -20.65 2.10 4.10
C ASP A 58 -20.70 2.98 5.36
N GLU A 59 -20.83 4.31 5.20
CA GLU A 59 -21.16 5.20 6.32
C GLU A 59 -22.52 4.82 6.94
N ALA A 60 -23.52 4.47 6.12
CA ALA A 60 -24.84 4.08 6.61
C ALA A 60 -24.77 2.77 7.42
N LYS A 61 -24.01 1.78 6.96
CA LYS A 61 -23.81 0.51 7.68
C LYS A 61 -23.08 0.70 9.01
N VAL A 62 -22.09 1.60 9.06
CA VAL A 62 -21.39 1.92 10.30
C VAL A 62 -22.30 2.67 11.27
N LYS A 63 -23.09 3.66 10.79
CA LYS A 63 -24.09 4.38 11.61
C LYS A 63 -25.19 3.45 12.13
N GLU A 64 -25.66 2.50 11.34
CA GLU A 64 -26.66 1.50 11.77
C GLU A 64 -26.10 0.59 12.88
N ARG A 65 -24.87 0.11 12.73
CA ARG A 65 -24.19 -0.67 13.77
C ARG A 65 -23.96 0.12 15.05
N LEU A 66 -23.58 1.40 14.96
CA LEU A 66 -23.38 2.26 16.12
C LEU A 66 -24.68 2.60 16.86
N ARG A 67 -25.80 2.81 16.11
CA ARG A 67 -27.14 2.96 16.69
C ARG A 67 -27.62 1.68 17.37
N ALA A 68 -27.40 0.52 16.76
CA ALA A 68 -27.75 -0.78 17.35
C ALA A 68 -26.98 -1.06 18.65
N LEU A 69 -25.78 -0.50 18.78
CA LEU A 69 -24.94 -0.59 19.99
C LEU A 69 -25.19 0.54 20.99
N GLY A 70 -26.08 1.49 20.70
CA GLY A 70 -26.49 2.57 21.62
C GLY A 70 -25.47 3.70 21.80
N TYR A 71 -24.55 3.88 20.85
CA TYR A 71 -23.52 4.93 20.89
C TYR A 71 -23.95 6.24 20.21
N LEU A 72 -25.11 6.27 19.56
CA LEU A 72 -25.71 7.44 18.92
C LEU A 72 -27.20 7.47 19.28
N ASP A 73 -27.67 8.55 19.90
CA ASP A 73 -29.10 8.86 20.11
C ASP A 73 -29.67 9.51 18.85
#